data_AF-A0AAU2M6P2-F1
#
_entry.id   AF-A0AAU2M6P2-F1
#
_cell.length_a   1.000
_cell.length_b   1.000
_cell.length_c   1.000
_cell.angle_alpha   90.00
_cell.angle_beta   90.00
_cell.angle_gamma   90.00
#
_symmetry.space_group_name_H-M   'P 1'
#
loop_
_entity.id
_entity.type
_entity.pdbx_description
1 polymer ?
#
loop_
_entity_poly.entity_id
_entity_poly.type
_entity_poly.pdbx_seq_one_letter_code
_entity_poly.pdbx_strand_id
1 'polypeptide(L)'
;MRIGEIAALVGVTSRAVRHYHHIGLLPEPVRRANGYRVYSVRDAVVLARIRRLTELGLGLDEVRDVLADTEGRELMEVLAGLDADLARQENEIRERRRRLARLLDGPVSADEPVSPALAELLGAVPTTGSPMAAKDREHLVLLDTTGVGGEIYAALAPLAGDPALHVLYERLDALAGAAVDDPRIPPLAAELADAVPDGVLAAIPSDGPVMTGLGEALLDDYAPAQAEVVRRVMAAMAARVAERRAK
;
A
#
# COMPACT_ATOMS: atom_id res chain seq x y z
N MET A 1 7.28 -15.58 53.66
CA MET A 1 6.08 -15.03 53.00
C MET A 1 5.19 -16.16 52.51
N ARG A 2 3.87 -15.99 52.49
CA ARG A 2 2.91 -16.86 51.78
C ARG A 2 2.84 -16.46 50.30
N ILE A 3 2.19 -17.30 49.48
CA ILE A 3 2.11 -17.06 48.03
C ILE A 3 1.44 -15.73 47.67
N GLY A 4 0.42 -15.31 48.42
CA GLY A 4 -0.24 -14.01 48.18
C GLY A 4 0.67 -12.83 48.51
N GLU A 5 1.44 -12.93 49.59
CA GLU A 5 2.35 -11.88 50.05
C GLU A 5 3.51 -11.67 49.06
N ILE A 6 4.16 -12.75 48.60
CA ILE A 6 5.25 -12.64 47.62
C ILE A 6 4.75 -12.19 46.24
N ALA A 7 3.57 -12.67 45.83
CA ALA A 7 2.96 -12.27 44.57
C ALA A 7 2.67 -10.76 44.58
N ALA A 8 2.06 -10.25 45.65
CA ALA A 8 1.83 -8.81 45.83
C ALA A 8 3.14 -8.01 45.89
N LEU A 9 4.15 -8.51 46.61
CA LEU A 9 5.46 -7.86 46.73
C LEU A 9 6.14 -7.65 45.37
N VAL A 10 6.06 -8.65 44.49
CA VAL A 10 6.70 -8.60 43.17
C VAL A 10 5.79 -7.99 42.10
N GLY A 11 4.50 -7.84 42.37
CA GLY A 11 3.51 -7.36 41.41
C GLY A 11 3.11 -8.41 40.36
N VAL A 12 3.06 -9.68 40.76
CA VAL A 12 2.56 -10.79 39.93
C VAL A 12 1.33 -11.42 40.58
N THR A 13 0.59 -12.24 39.84
CA THR A 13 -0.53 -12.98 40.42
C THR A 13 -0.06 -14.25 41.12
N SER A 14 -0.76 -14.72 42.15
CA SER A 14 -0.48 -16.03 42.74
C SER A 14 -0.67 -17.18 41.72
N ARG A 15 -1.48 -16.97 40.67
CA ARG A 15 -1.61 -17.90 39.54
C ARG A 15 -0.29 -17.98 38.75
N ALA A 16 0.34 -16.84 38.46
CA ALA A 16 1.65 -16.80 37.80
C ALA A 16 2.72 -17.52 38.63
N VAL A 17 2.78 -17.27 39.94
CA VAL A 17 3.73 -17.97 40.84
C VAL A 17 3.53 -19.49 40.79
N ARG A 18 2.27 -19.97 40.84
CA ARG A 18 1.96 -21.41 40.68
C ARG A 18 2.38 -21.94 39.31
N HIS A 19 2.15 -21.17 38.25
CA HIS A 19 2.54 -21.56 36.90
C HIS A 19 4.05 -21.69 36.77
N TYR A 20 4.82 -20.73 37.29
CA TYR A 20 6.28 -20.77 37.27
C TYR A 20 6.86 -21.96 38.04
N HIS A 21 6.23 -22.36 39.15
CA HIS A 21 6.57 -23.64 39.80
C HIS A 21 6.27 -24.84 38.92
N HIS A 22 5.08 -24.88 38.33
CA HIS A 22 4.63 -26.01 37.52
C HIS A 22 5.55 -26.28 36.32
N ILE A 23 6.01 -25.22 35.65
CA ILE A 23 6.95 -25.32 34.53
C ILE A 23 8.43 -25.37 35.00
N GLY A 24 8.69 -25.41 36.31
CA GLY A 24 10.05 -25.48 36.87
C GLY A 24 10.90 -24.22 36.69
N LEU A 25 10.30 -23.07 36.36
CA LEU A 25 11.00 -21.79 36.23
C LEU A 25 11.30 -21.16 37.60
N LEU A 26 10.48 -21.47 38.61
CA LEU A 26 10.72 -21.11 40.00
C LEU A 26 10.80 -22.40 40.84
N PRO A 27 11.87 -22.65 41.59
CA PRO A 27 11.99 -23.84 42.45
C PRO A 27 10.86 -23.91 43.47
N GLU A 28 10.36 -25.11 43.79
CA GLU A 28 9.35 -25.23 44.85
C GLU A 28 9.94 -24.85 46.23
N PRO A 29 9.31 -23.92 46.98
CA PRO A 29 9.81 -23.50 48.27
C PRO A 29 9.50 -24.54 49.36
N VAL A 30 10.23 -24.43 50.47
CA VAL A 30 10.03 -25.27 51.66
C VAL A 30 8.60 -25.13 52.19
N ARG A 31 8.04 -26.25 52.66
CA ARG A 31 6.75 -26.28 53.35
C ARG A 31 6.95 -26.27 54.86
N ARG A 32 6.16 -25.48 55.58
CA ARG A 32 6.07 -25.55 57.05
C ARG A 32 5.35 -26.83 57.50
N ALA A 33 5.47 -27.16 58.78
CA ALA A 33 4.78 -28.29 59.42
C ALA A 33 3.25 -28.27 59.23
N ASN A 34 2.66 -27.09 59.01
CA ASN A 34 1.24 -26.92 58.71
C ASN A 34 0.89 -27.03 57.21
N GLY A 35 1.82 -27.51 56.37
CA GLY A 35 1.62 -27.79 54.94
C GLY A 35 1.76 -26.59 53.99
N TYR A 36 1.85 -25.36 54.52
CA TYR A 36 1.95 -24.14 53.70
C TYR A 36 3.36 -23.92 53.16
N ARG A 37 3.44 -23.56 51.87
CA ARG A 37 4.68 -23.07 51.22
C ARG A 37 5.15 -21.75 51.84
N VAL A 38 6.46 -21.62 52.06
CA VAL A 38 7.08 -20.41 52.62
C VAL A 38 8.16 -19.89 51.68
N TYR A 39 7.92 -18.69 51.17
CA TYR A 39 8.84 -17.99 50.28
C TYR A 39 9.77 -17.07 51.05
N SER A 40 11.00 -17.02 50.57
CA SER A 40 12.10 -16.17 51.02
C SER A 40 12.23 -14.91 50.15
N VAL A 41 13.10 -14.00 50.57
CA VAL A 41 13.47 -12.82 49.75
C VAL A 41 14.19 -13.26 48.46
N ARG A 42 14.94 -14.37 48.48
CA ARG A 42 15.59 -14.90 47.27
C ARG A 42 14.56 -15.30 46.22
N ASP A 43 13.46 -15.95 46.62
CA ASP A 43 12.37 -16.29 45.71
C ASP A 43 11.74 -15.02 45.11
N ALA A 44 11.65 -13.94 45.89
CA ALA A 44 11.12 -12.66 45.41
C ALA A 44 12.05 -12.01 44.38
N VAL A 45 13.38 -12.13 44.56
CA VAL A 45 14.38 -11.65 43.59
C VAL A 45 14.27 -12.42 42.27
N VAL A 46 14.15 -13.75 42.33
CA VAL A 46 13.96 -14.58 41.12
C VAL A 46 12.66 -14.21 40.40
N LEU A 47 11.55 -14.11 41.13
CA LEU A 47 10.28 -13.67 40.57
C LEU A 47 10.34 -12.28 39.94
N ALA A 48 11.06 -11.34 40.57
CA ALA A 48 11.23 -10.00 40.03
C ALA A 48 12.07 -10.00 38.74
N ARG A 49 13.06 -10.90 38.64
CA ARG A 49 13.85 -11.09 37.42
C ARG A 49 13.01 -11.70 36.29
N ILE A 50 12.24 -12.76 36.59
CA ILE A 50 11.27 -13.35 35.63
C ILE A 50 10.34 -12.27 35.10
N ARG A 51 9.70 -11.51 36.01
CA ARG A 51 8.74 -10.46 35.63
C ARG A 51 9.36 -9.44 34.67
N ARG A 52 10.52 -8.88 35.01
CA ARG A 52 11.17 -7.85 34.17
C ARG A 52 11.49 -8.36 32.77
N LEU A 53 12.01 -9.59 32.67
CA LEU A 53 12.35 -10.19 31.37
C LEU A 53 11.10 -10.45 30.53
N THR A 54 10.02 -10.96 31.16
CA THR A 54 8.75 -11.14 30.45
C THR A 54 8.11 -9.82 30.04
N GLU A 55 8.29 -8.73 30.81
CA GLU A 55 7.80 -7.39 30.45
C GLU A 55 8.54 -6.80 29.24
N LEU A 56 9.77 -7.24 28.97
CA LEU A 56 10.52 -6.88 27.77
C LEU A 56 10.08 -7.68 26.53
N GLY A 57 9.25 -8.70 26.70
CA GLY A 57 8.73 -9.53 25.61
C GLY A 57 9.39 -10.90 25.46
N LEU A 58 10.31 -11.27 26.36
CA LEU A 58 10.92 -12.61 26.32
C LEU A 58 9.88 -13.69 26.66
N GLY A 59 9.96 -14.80 25.94
CA GLY A 59 9.23 -16.03 26.24
C GLY A 59 9.76 -16.70 27.51
N LEU A 60 8.94 -17.54 28.15
CA LEU A 60 9.33 -18.21 29.41
C LEU A 60 10.48 -19.22 29.25
N ASP A 61 10.69 -19.74 28.04
CA ASP A 61 11.83 -20.61 27.73
C ASP A 61 13.14 -19.81 27.66
N GLU A 62 13.15 -18.65 26.98
CA GLU A 62 14.32 -17.76 26.96
C GLU A 62 14.64 -17.23 28.37
N VAL A 63 13.62 -16.92 29.17
CA VAL A 63 13.79 -16.54 30.58
C VAL A 63 14.44 -17.66 31.38
N ARG A 64 14.14 -18.93 31.09
CA ARG A 64 14.77 -20.07 31.78
C ARG A 64 16.26 -20.12 31.51
N ASP A 65 16.66 -20.00 30.25
CA ASP A 65 18.06 -20.07 29.84
C ASP A 65 18.85 -18.94 30.51
N VAL A 66 18.32 -17.71 30.43
CA VAL A 66 18.88 -16.53 31.09
C VAL A 66 19.00 -16.65 32.63
N LEU A 67 18.09 -17.38 33.27
CA LEU A 67 18.15 -17.65 34.71
C LEU A 67 19.16 -18.75 35.08
N ALA A 68 19.43 -19.68 34.16
CA ALA A 68 20.42 -20.73 34.34
C ALA A 68 21.85 -20.19 34.17
N ASP A 69 22.04 -19.14 33.38
CA ASP A 69 23.32 -18.47 33.22
C ASP A 69 23.74 -17.68 34.47
N THR A 70 24.76 -18.21 35.16
CA THR A 70 25.39 -17.59 36.33
C THR A 70 26.40 -16.49 35.99
N GLU A 71 26.91 -16.43 34.76
CA GLU A 71 27.92 -15.46 34.34
C GLU A 71 27.31 -14.24 33.63
N GLY A 72 26.04 -14.30 33.23
CA GLY A 72 25.28 -13.18 32.65
C GLY A 72 25.61 -12.86 31.20
N ARG A 73 26.36 -13.75 30.52
CA ARG A 73 26.72 -13.62 29.10
C ARG A 73 25.51 -13.90 28.19
N GLU A 74 24.74 -14.95 28.48
CA GLU A 74 23.51 -15.29 27.76
C GLU A 74 22.46 -14.19 27.92
N LEU A 75 22.37 -13.56 29.09
CA LEU A 75 21.46 -12.43 29.30
C LEU A 75 21.76 -11.26 28.36
N MET A 76 23.03 -10.87 28.22
CA MET A 76 23.40 -9.74 27.38
C MET A 76 23.18 -10.03 25.90
N GLU A 77 23.47 -11.25 25.44
CA GLU A 77 23.23 -11.66 24.06
C GLU A 77 21.73 -11.69 23.73
N VAL A 78 20.90 -12.27 24.59
CA VAL A 78 19.44 -12.30 24.39
C VAL A 78 18.86 -10.87 24.38
N LEU A 79 19.29 -10.01 25.30
CA LEU A 79 18.81 -8.62 25.34
C LEU A 79 19.26 -7.81 24.12
N ALA A 80 20.47 -8.03 23.61
CA ALA A 80 20.95 -7.38 22.40
C ALA A 80 20.18 -7.86 21.15
N GLY A 81 19.86 -9.15 21.08
CA GLY A 81 18.99 -9.70 20.04
C GLY A 81 17.60 -9.07 20.06
N LEU A 82 16.99 -8.98 21.26
CA LEU A 82 15.67 -8.34 21.43
C LEU A 82 15.68 -6.87 21.00
N ASP A 83 16.70 -6.09 21.40
CA ASP A 83 16.84 -4.69 21.01
C ASP A 83 16.94 -4.53 19.48
N ALA A 84 17.75 -5.37 18.83
CA ALA A 84 17.87 -5.38 17.38
C ALA A 84 16.53 -5.74 16.69
N ASP A 85 15.76 -6.66 17.26
CA ASP A 85 14.45 -7.06 16.74
C ASP A 85 13.42 -5.93 16.88
N LEU A 86 13.38 -5.28 18.04
CA LEU A 86 12.53 -4.11 18.29
C LEU A 86 12.88 -2.95 17.33
N ALA A 87 14.16 -2.70 17.10
CA ALA A 87 14.61 -1.67 16.15
C ALA A 87 14.14 -1.98 14.71
N ARG A 88 14.16 -3.26 14.29
CA ARG A 88 13.61 -3.67 12.98
C ARG A 88 12.10 -3.44 12.91
N GLN A 89 11.36 -3.85 13.94
CA GLN A 89 9.91 -3.63 14.00
C GLN A 89 9.54 -2.14 13.97
N GLU A 90 10.28 -1.30 14.70
CA GLU A 90 10.05 0.16 14.68
C GLU A 90 10.22 0.73 13.27
N ASN A 91 11.26 0.32 12.55
CA ASN A 91 11.49 0.76 11.18
C ASN A 91 10.37 0.32 10.23
N GLU A 92 9.89 -0.92 10.35
CA GLU A 92 8.75 -1.39 9.57
C GLU A 92 7.46 -0.61 9.87
N ILE A 93 7.19 -0.35 11.14
CA ILE A 93 6.03 0.44 11.57
C ILE A 93 6.13 1.87 11.03
N ARG A 94 7.30 2.50 11.13
CA ARG A 94 7.54 3.84 10.58
C ARG A 94 7.28 3.87 9.07
N GLU A 95 7.75 2.87 8.34
CA GLU A 95 7.55 2.81 6.89
C GLU A 95 6.07 2.58 6.53
N ARG A 96 5.37 1.69 7.24
CA ARG A 96 3.92 1.51 7.08
C ARG A 96 3.16 2.80 7.37
N ARG A 97 3.55 3.55 8.42
CA ARG A 97 2.95 4.85 8.75
C ARG A 97 3.22 5.90 7.69
N ARG A 98 4.41 5.93 7.07
CA ARG A 98 4.70 6.84 5.94
C ARG A 98 3.81 6.54 4.75
N ARG A 99 3.64 5.26 4.39
CA ARG A 99 2.72 4.85 3.32
C ARG A 99 1.28 5.24 3.64
N LEU A 100 0.83 5.00 4.88
CA LEU A 100 -0.51 5.41 5.33
C LEU A 100 -0.69 6.93 5.29
N ALA A 101 0.29 7.71 5.73
CA ALA A 101 0.22 9.18 5.69
C ALA A 101 0.08 9.71 4.25
N ARG A 102 0.80 9.13 3.28
CA ARG A 102 0.63 9.48 1.85
C ARG A 102 -0.78 9.20 1.33
N LEU A 103 -1.41 8.13 1.80
CA LEU A 103 -2.80 7.83 1.45
C LEU A 103 -3.80 8.78 2.12
N LEU A 104 -3.50 9.25 3.33
CA LEU A 104 -4.36 10.17 4.08
C LEU A 104 -4.19 11.65 3.68
N ASP A 105 -3.01 12.06 3.20
CA ASP A 105 -2.73 13.42 2.73
C ASP A 105 -3.24 13.66 1.29
N GLY A 106 -3.71 12.61 0.61
CA GLY A 106 -4.41 12.71 -0.67
C GLY A 106 -5.90 13.03 -0.50
N PRO A 107 -6.56 13.66 -1.47
CA PRO A 107 -8.00 13.84 -1.45
C PRO A 107 -8.69 12.48 -1.55
N VAL A 108 -9.07 11.92 -0.40
CA VAL A 108 -9.98 10.77 -0.33
C VAL A 108 -11.38 11.29 -0.67
N SER A 109 -11.74 11.28 -1.95
CA SER A 109 -13.16 11.33 -2.32
C SER A 109 -13.74 9.94 -2.09
N ALA A 110 -14.86 9.88 -1.37
CA ALA A 110 -15.45 8.65 -0.86
C ALA A 110 -15.92 7.64 -1.94
N ASP A 111 -15.84 7.98 -3.22
CA ASP A 111 -16.38 7.14 -4.30
C ASP A 111 -15.32 6.38 -5.12
N GLU A 112 -14.02 6.66 -5.00
CA GLU A 112 -12.99 5.88 -5.72
C GLU A 112 -11.58 6.17 -5.17
N PRO A 113 -10.78 5.16 -4.78
CA PRO A 113 -9.42 5.39 -4.28
C PRO A 113 -8.47 5.67 -5.44
N VAL A 114 -8.64 6.82 -6.11
CA VAL A 114 -7.72 7.33 -7.12
C VAL A 114 -6.62 8.18 -6.48
N SER A 115 -5.47 8.26 -7.16
CA SER A 115 -4.34 9.07 -6.73
C SER A 115 -4.69 10.56 -6.69
N PRO A 116 -3.99 11.37 -5.86
CA PRO A 116 -4.23 12.82 -5.79
C PRO A 116 -4.13 13.53 -7.14
N ALA A 117 -3.19 13.11 -7.98
CA ALA A 117 -2.99 13.69 -9.31
C ALA A 117 -4.18 13.41 -10.24
N LEU A 118 -4.74 12.20 -10.20
CA LEU A 118 -5.94 11.89 -10.97
C LEU A 118 -7.17 12.61 -10.39
N ALA A 119 -7.31 12.70 -9.07
CA ALA A 119 -8.41 13.43 -8.44
C ALA A 119 -8.44 14.92 -8.83
N GLU A 120 -7.26 15.56 -8.89
CA GLU A 120 -7.13 16.94 -9.36
C GLU A 120 -7.52 17.08 -10.84
N LEU A 121 -7.03 16.18 -11.69
CA LEU A 121 -7.37 16.14 -13.11
C LEU A 121 -8.89 16.00 -13.31
N LEU A 122 -9.51 15.01 -12.66
CA LEU A 122 -10.94 14.75 -12.76
C LEU A 122 -11.81 15.87 -12.17
N GLY A 123 -11.29 16.62 -11.19
CA GLY A 123 -11.96 17.79 -10.64
C GLY A 123 -11.97 18.99 -11.59
N ALA A 124 -11.02 19.06 -12.53
CA ALA A 124 -10.97 20.09 -13.56
C ALA A 124 -11.84 19.78 -14.79
N VAL A 125 -12.26 18.52 -14.97
CA VAL A 125 -13.10 18.09 -16.09
C VAL A 125 -14.56 18.50 -15.86
N PRO A 126 -15.19 19.25 -16.79
CA PRO A 126 -16.62 19.54 -16.72
C PRO A 126 -17.46 18.26 -16.73
N THR A 127 -18.60 18.28 -16.03
CA THR A 127 -19.57 17.19 -16.12
C THR A 127 -20.19 17.18 -17.52
N THR A 128 -20.10 16.06 -18.22
CA THR A 128 -20.66 15.90 -19.57
C THR A 128 -21.61 14.70 -19.63
N GLY A 129 -22.56 14.72 -20.56
CA GLY A 129 -23.44 13.59 -20.85
C GLY A 129 -22.88 12.61 -21.90
N SER A 130 -21.62 12.79 -22.31
CA SER A 130 -20.97 11.99 -23.35
C SER A 130 -20.58 10.60 -22.82
N PRO A 131 -21.07 9.50 -23.45
CA PRO A 131 -20.57 8.16 -23.16
C PRO A 131 -19.05 8.02 -23.35
N MET A 132 -18.48 8.71 -24.34
CA MET A 132 -17.05 8.70 -24.57
C MET A 132 -16.26 9.33 -23.41
N ALA A 133 -16.73 10.46 -22.87
CA ALA A 133 -16.10 11.09 -21.71
C ALA A 133 -16.16 10.20 -20.45
N ALA A 134 -17.25 9.44 -20.28
CA ALA A 134 -17.36 8.48 -19.18
C ALA A 134 -16.35 7.33 -19.33
N LYS A 135 -16.20 6.81 -20.55
CA LYS A 135 -15.23 5.76 -20.88
C LYS A 135 -13.78 6.20 -20.69
N ASP A 136 -13.44 7.41 -21.15
CA ASP A 136 -12.12 8.00 -20.94
C ASP A 136 -11.79 8.11 -19.45
N ARG A 137 -12.76 8.53 -18.63
CA ARG A 137 -12.63 8.54 -17.16
C ARG A 137 -12.33 7.16 -16.60
N GLU A 138 -13.06 6.12 -17.00
CA GLU A 138 -12.82 4.74 -16.55
C GLU A 138 -11.42 4.24 -16.93
N HIS A 139 -10.93 4.59 -18.13
CA HIS A 139 -9.57 4.26 -18.55
C HIS A 139 -8.50 4.96 -17.71
N LEU A 140 -8.70 6.23 -17.35
CA LEU A 140 -7.79 6.95 -16.47
C LEU A 140 -7.78 6.34 -15.06
N VAL A 141 -8.94 5.94 -14.53
CA VAL A 141 -9.04 5.22 -13.25
C VAL A 141 -8.29 3.88 -13.31
N LEU A 142 -8.46 3.11 -14.39
CA LEU A 142 -7.74 1.86 -14.58
C LEU A 142 -6.22 2.09 -14.66
N LEU A 143 -5.78 3.10 -15.41
CA LEU A 143 -4.36 3.48 -15.52
C LEU A 143 -3.76 3.83 -14.15
N ASP A 144 -4.54 4.46 -13.27
CA ASP A 144 -4.12 4.86 -11.93
C ASP A 144 -3.73 3.68 -11.05
N THR A 145 -4.45 2.56 -11.19
CA THR A 145 -4.16 1.33 -10.46
C THR A 145 -2.78 0.75 -10.77
N THR A 146 -2.19 1.11 -11.91
CA THR A 146 -0.84 0.66 -12.29
C THR A 146 0.27 1.43 -11.59
N GLY A 147 -0.04 2.60 -10.99
CA GLY A 147 0.92 3.48 -10.32
C GLY A 147 1.84 4.27 -11.25
N VAL A 148 1.63 4.20 -12.58
CA VAL A 148 2.47 4.85 -13.61
C VAL A 148 1.83 6.16 -14.13
N GLY A 149 0.61 6.49 -13.69
CA GLY A 149 -0.19 7.57 -14.30
C GLY A 149 0.21 9.01 -13.95
N GLY A 150 1.06 9.26 -12.95
CA GLY A 150 1.30 10.61 -12.41
C GLY A 150 1.78 11.65 -13.43
N GLU A 151 2.81 11.32 -14.23
CA GLU A 151 3.32 12.22 -15.28
C GLU A 151 2.32 12.40 -16.44
N ILE A 152 1.54 11.35 -16.72
CA ILE A 152 0.49 11.36 -17.75
C ILE A 152 -0.63 12.32 -17.34
N TYR A 153 -1.10 12.27 -16.08
CA TYR A 153 -2.16 13.16 -15.61
C TYR A 153 -1.73 14.62 -15.61
N ALA A 154 -0.50 14.91 -15.19
CA ALA A 154 0.04 16.26 -15.24
C ALA A 154 0.11 16.79 -16.69
N ALA A 155 0.46 15.93 -17.66
CA ALA A 155 0.47 16.29 -19.06
C ALA A 155 -0.94 16.47 -19.67
N LEU A 156 -1.96 15.79 -19.13
CA LEU A 156 -3.36 15.92 -19.53
C LEU A 156 -4.08 17.12 -18.88
N ALA A 157 -3.58 17.63 -17.75
CA ALA A 157 -4.21 18.73 -17.02
C ALA A 157 -4.58 19.97 -17.87
N PRO A 158 -3.77 20.42 -18.86
CA PRO A 158 -4.15 21.52 -19.73
C PRO A 158 -5.39 21.25 -20.59
N LEU A 159 -5.69 19.98 -20.89
CA LEU A 159 -6.85 19.59 -21.70
C LEU A 159 -8.13 19.39 -20.88
N ALA A 160 -8.01 19.15 -19.56
CA ALA A 160 -9.14 18.79 -18.72
C ALA A 160 -10.29 19.80 -18.76
N GLY A 161 -9.97 21.09 -18.95
CA GLY A 161 -10.96 22.16 -19.08
C GLY A 161 -11.22 22.66 -20.50
N ASP A 162 -10.64 22.03 -21.53
CA ASP A 162 -10.75 22.52 -22.92
C ASP A 162 -12.11 22.14 -23.54
N PRO A 163 -12.97 23.11 -23.90
CA PRO A 163 -14.24 22.82 -24.58
C PRO A 163 -14.05 22.08 -25.91
N ALA A 164 -12.90 22.22 -26.57
CA ALA A 164 -12.62 21.53 -27.83
C ALA A 164 -12.57 20.01 -27.66
N LEU A 165 -12.05 19.52 -26.53
CA LEU A 165 -12.01 18.08 -26.24
C LEU A 165 -13.41 17.50 -26.11
N HIS A 166 -14.34 18.25 -25.50
CA HIS A 166 -15.72 17.82 -25.39
C HIS A 166 -16.40 17.66 -26.76
N VAL A 167 -16.16 18.58 -27.70
CA VAL A 167 -16.67 18.50 -29.08
C VAL A 167 -16.11 17.26 -29.80
N LEU A 168 -14.85 16.89 -29.54
CA LEU A 168 -14.25 15.68 -30.08
C LEU A 168 -14.91 14.41 -29.51
N TYR A 169 -15.26 14.40 -28.22
CA TYR A 169 -16.01 13.31 -27.60
C TYR A 169 -17.43 13.15 -28.19
N GLU A 170 -18.17 14.24 -28.40
CA GLU A 170 -19.49 14.17 -29.05
C GLU A 170 -19.41 13.62 -30.48
N ARG A 171 -18.37 13.99 -31.23
CA ARG A 171 -18.13 13.46 -32.59
C ARG A 171 -17.77 11.99 -32.58
N LEU A 172 -17.03 11.53 -31.56
CA LEU A 172 -16.78 10.11 -31.32
C LEU A 172 -18.07 9.36 -30.98
N ASP A 173 -18.92 9.91 -30.12
CA ASP A 173 -20.23 9.33 -29.77
C ASP A 173 -21.13 9.18 -31.01
N ALA A 174 -21.14 10.17 -31.90
CA ALA A 174 -21.90 10.14 -33.15
C ALA A 174 -21.46 9.03 -34.15
N LEU A 175 -20.32 8.37 -33.91
CA LEU A 175 -19.84 7.23 -34.69
C LEU A 175 -20.25 5.88 -34.13
N ALA A 176 -20.92 5.80 -32.98
CA ALA A 176 -21.29 4.53 -32.34
C ALA A 176 -22.11 3.58 -33.27
N GLY A 177 -22.89 4.13 -34.20
CA GLY A 177 -23.67 3.36 -35.18
C GLY A 177 -23.15 3.45 -36.63
N ALA A 178 -21.98 4.04 -36.86
CA ALA A 178 -21.45 4.28 -38.19
C ALA A 178 -20.69 3.06 -38.76
N ALA A 179 -20.47 3.06 -40.08
CA ALA A 179 -19.63 2.07 -40.75
C ALA A 179 -18.14 2.34 -40.51
N VAL A 180 -17.31 1.30 -40.58
CA VAL A 180 -15.84 1.39 -40.33
C VAL A 180 -15.12 2.24 -41.40
N ASP A 181 -15.71 2.40 -42.56
CA ASP A 181 -15.23 3.24 -43.67
C ASP A 181 -15.86 4.64 -43.70
N ASP A 182 -16.55 5.05 -42.62
CA ASP A 182 -17.19 6.37 -42.53
C ASP A 182 -16.16 7.50 -42.77
N PRO A 183 -16.44 8.45 -43.68
CA PRO A 183 -15.49 9.49 -44.07
C PRO A 183 -15.16 10.47 -42.93
N ARG A 184 -15.92 10.48 -41.84
CA ARG A 184 -15.65 11.30 -40.65
C ARG A 184 -14.51 10.73 -39.79
N ILE A 185 -14.14 9.46 -39.95
CA ILE A 185 -13.13 8.78 -39.13
C ILE A 185 -11.72 9.36 -39.34
N PRO A 186 -11.17 9.49 -40.57
CA PRO A 186 -9.82 10.01 -40.77
C PRO A 186 -9.58 11.41 -40.19
N PRO A 187 -10.44 12.43 -40.44
CA PRO A 187 -10.21 13.77 -39.90
C PRO A 187 -10.37 13.81 -38.38
N LEU A 188 -11.34 13.09 -37.81
CA LEU A 188 -11.53 13.02 -36.36
C LEU A 188 -10.32 12.38 -35.66
N ALA A 189 -9.77 11.30 -36.23
CA ALA A 189 -8.58 10.66 -35.69
C ALA A 189 -7.34 11.57 -35.72
N ALA A 190 -7.18 12.38 -36.78
CA ALA A 190 -6.09 13.35 -36.85
C ALA A 190 -6.22 14.44 -35.78
N GLU A 191 -7.41 15.02 -35.64
CA GLU A 191 -7.67 16.05 -34.63
C GLU A 191 -7.47 15.54 -33.19
N LEU A 192 -7.94 14.32 -32.89
CA LEU A 192 -7.70 13.67 -31.60
C LEU A 192 -6.21 13.40 -31.36
N ALA A 193 -5.49 12.94 -32.38
CA ALA A 193 -4.06 12.71 -32.26
C ALA A 193 -3.30 14.02 -32.00
N ASP A 194 -3.68 15.12 -32.67
CA ASP A 194 -3.06 16.44 -32.48
C ASP A 194 -3.38 17.04 -31.11
N ALA A 195 -4.56 16.75 -30.55
CA ALA A 195 -4.92 17.14 -29.20
C ALA A 195 -4.03 16.49 -28.13
N VAL A 196 -3.42 15.32 -28.39
CA VAL A 196 -2.56 14.63 -27.42
C VAL A 196 -1.27 15.45 -27.17
N PRO A 197 -1.04 15.92 -25.92
CA PRO A 197 0.11 16.75 -25.60
C PRO A 197 1.40 15.97 -25.71
N ASP A 198 2.47 16.66 -26.13
CA ASP A 198 3.81 16.08 -26.23
C ASP A 198 4.34 15.54 -24.89
N GLY A 199 3.86 16.08 -23.76
CA GLY A 199 4.18 15.56 -22.43
C GLY A 199 3.67 14.13 -22.20
N VAL A 200 2.48 13.80 -22.72
CA VAL A 200 1.92 12.44 -22.62
C VAL A 200 2.79 11.45 -23.40
N LEU A 201 3.23 11.84 -24.59
CA LEU A 201 4.11 11.00 -25.42
C LEU A 201 5.47 10.74 -24.77
N ALA A 202 5.99 11.70 -24.01
CA ALA A 202 7.26 11.57 -23.31
C ALA A 202 7.18 10.62 -22.10
N ALA A 203 6.00 10.50 -21.49
CA ALA A 203 5.74 9.57 -20.38
C ALA A 203 5.54 8.10 -20.83
N ILE A 204 5.49 7.83 -22.15
CA ILE A 204 5.36 6.47 -22.68
C ILE A 204 6.74 5.76 -22.59
N PRO A 205 6.85 4.62 -21.88
CA PRO A 205 8.11 3.90 -21.70
C PRO A 205 8.81 3.51 -23.03
N SER A 206 10.13 3.35 -22.95
CA SER A 206 11.00 3.05 -24.09
C SER A 206 10.74 1.66 -24.71
N ASP A 207 10.36 0.69 -23.88
CA ASP A 207 10.31 -0.75 -24.20
C ASP A 207 9.00 -1.18 -24.90
N GLY A 208 8.30 -0.22 -25.51
CA GLY A 208 6.98 -0.40 -26.10
C GLY A 208 5.88 -0.16 -25.07
N PRO A 209 4.63 0.03 -25.52
CA PRO A 209 3.55 0.31 -24.60
C PRO A 209 3.39 -0.91 -23.67
N VAL A 210 3.28 -0.65 -22.37
CA VAL A 210 2.73 -1.60 -21.38
C VAL A 210 1.30 -2.05 -21.78
N MET A 211 0.74 -1.50 -22.86
CA MET A 211 -0.61 -1.69 -23.39
C MET A 211 -0.76 -2.67 -24.58
N THR A 212 0.16 -3.58 -24.91
CA THR A 212 -0.17 -4.56 -25.97
C THR A 212 -1.37 -5.45 -25.60
N GLY A 213 -1.57 -5.76 -24.32
CA GLY A 213 -2.79 -6.41 -23.83
C GLY A 213 -3.90 -5.46 -23.40
N LEU A 214 -3.56 -4.30 -22.84
CA LEU A 214 -4.53 -3.30 -22.38
C LEU A 214 -5.24 -2.60 -23.55
N GLY A 215 -4.53 -2.35 -24.66
CA GLY A 215 -5.05 -1.63 -25.82
C GLY A 215 -6.02 -2.43 -26.67
N GLU A 216 -5.84 -3.76 -26.81
CA GLU A 216 -6.83 -4.63 -27.47
C GLU A 216 -8.08 -4.78 -26.62
N ALA A 217 -7.93 -5.00 -25.30
CA ALA A 217 -9.06 -5.02 -24.37
C ALA A 217 -9.80 -3.67 -24.28
N LEU A 218 -9.09 -2.55 -24.45
CA LEU A 218 -9.68 -1.21 -24.55
C LEU A 218 -10.59 -1.09 -25.76
N LEU A 219 -10.14 -1.59 -26.92
CA LEU A 219 -10.84 -1.46 -28.20
C LEU A 219 -12.15 -2.27 -28.25
N ASP A 220 -12.24 -3.38 -27.51
CA ASP A 220 -13.45 -4.20 -27.40
C ASP A 220 -14.64 -3.44 -26.79
N ASP A 221 -14.35 -2.36 -26.05
CA ASP A 221 -15.37 -1.52 -25.46
C ASP A 221 -15.94 -0.50 -26.48
N TYR A 222 -15.32 -0.32 -27.64
CA TYR A 222 -15.76 0.66 -28.64
C TYR A 222 -16.63 0.04 -29.73
N ALA A 223 -17.59 0.82 -30.25
CA ALA A 223 -18.26 0.43 -31.49
C ALA A 223 -17.25 0.37 -32.66
N PRO A 224 -17.50 -0.42 -33.72
CA PRO A 224 -16.51 -0.66 -34.78
C PRO A 224 -15.89 0.59 -35.41
N ALA A 225 -16.69 1.62 -35.69
CA ALA A 225 -16.19 2.88 -36.25
C ALA A 225 -15.40 3.72 -35.22
N GLN A 226 -15.78 3.70 -33.95
CA GLN A 226 -15.06 4.38 -32.87
C GLN A 226 -13.71 3.68 -32.61
N ALA A 227 -13.70 2.35 -32.60
CA ALA A 227 -12.48 1.55 -32.47
C ALA A 227 -11.48 1.87 -33.58
N GLU A 228 -11.95 2.10 -34.81
CA GLU A 228 -11.09 2.52 -35.93
C GLU A 228 -10.50 3.93 -35.72
N VAL A 229 -11.26 4.87 -35.15
CA VAL A 229 -10.72 6.18 -34.75
C VAL A 229 -9.60 6.02 -33.72
N VAL A 230 -9.86 5.27 -32.64
CA VAL A 230 -8.88 5.05 -31.55
C VAL A 230 -7.62 4.34 -32.09
N ARG A 231 -7.78 3.34 -32.96
CA ARG A 231 -6.66 2.65 -33.61
C ARG A 231 -5.78 3.60 -34.41
N ARG A 232 -6.39 4.53 -35.16
CA ARG A 232 -5.67 5.56 -35.93
C ARG A 232 -4.94 6.56 -35.02
N VAL A 233 -5.58 6.98 -33.92
CA VAL A 233 -4.96 7.85 -32.91
C VAL A 233 -3.72 7.17 -32.31
N MET A 234 -3.84 5.91 -31.89
CA MET A 234 -2.70 5.15 -31.35
C MET A 234 -1.56 5.01 -32.38
N ALA A 235 -1.88 4.76 -33.65
CA ALA A 235 -0.88 4.68 -34.72
C ALA A 235 -0.16 6.03 -34.94
N ALA A 236 -0.90 7.14 -34.92
CA ALA A 236 -0.34 8.48 -35.04
C ALA A 236 0.55 8.85 -33.84
N MET A 237 0.14 8.51 -32.63
CA MET A 237 0.95 8.68 -31.41
C MET A 237 2.25 7.87 -31.49
N ALA A 238 2.17 6.60 -31.92
CA ALA A 238 3.35 5.75 -32.09
C ALA A 238 4.34 6.32 -33.11
N ALA A 239 3.85 6.86 -34.23
CA ALA A 239 4.68 7.55 -35.22
C ALA A 239 5.36 8.80 -34.64
N ARG A 240 4.62 9.65 -33.92
CA ARG A 240 5.17 10.85 -33.24
C ARG A 240 6.24 10.49 -32.22
N VAL A 241 6.03 9.41 -31.44
CA VAL A 241 7.03 8.90 -30.48
C VAL A 241 8.29 8.43 -31.20
N ALA A 242 8.16 7.69 -32.30
CA ALA A 242 9.29 7.21 -33.09
C ALA A 242 10.11 8.37 -33.70
N GLU A 243 9.43 9.37 -34.26
CA GLU A 243 10.08 10.57 -34.81
C GLU A 243 10.85 11.37 -33.76
N ARG A 244 10.30 11.50 -32.55
CA ARG A 244 10.99 12.19 -31.44
C ARG A 244 12.22 11.44 -30.95
N ARG A 245 12.20 10.10 -31.01
CA ARG A 245 13.35 9.26 -30.65
C ARG A 245 14.46 9.28 -31.71
N ALA A 246 14.15 9.70 -32.94
CA ALA A 246 15.10 9.81 -34.04
C ALA A 246 15.81 11.18 -34.15
N LYS A 247 15.34 12.18 -33.39
CA LYS A 247 15.92 13.53 -33.29
C LYS A 247 16.85 13.65 -32.09
#